data_AF-A0A7K3NGG4-F1
#
_entry.id   AF-A0A7K3NGG4-F1
#
_cell.length_a   1.000
_cell.length_b   1.000
_cell.length_c   1.000
_cell.angle_alpha   90.00
_cell.angle_beta   90.00
_cell.angle_gamma   90.00
#
_symmetry.space_group_name_H-M   'P 1'
#
loop_
_entity.id
_entity.type
_entity.pdbx_description
1 polymer ?
#
loop_
_entity_poly.entity_id
_entity_poly.type
_entity_poly.pdbx_seq_one_letter_code
_entity_poly.pdbx_strand_id
1 'polypeptide(L)'
;MPVPATKYTDLIHAVNDIVTSGRRDEVALMRIRRQAERLLDADRIGALTVLGAVAGLLGDEKTMHARHLAVLELTDGSYEALYNYANTLGWAGNFSSTLAMAKQAYEASHDPAALDLMIIAAHALGLASLFRTLCAQWLESTGRPHELETGEPPAGHIRDSVMARLEDDMSRNAELWTRLSNV
;
A
#
# COMPACT_ATOMS: atom_id res chain seq x y z
N MET A 1 -25.76 -11.22 -21.12
CA MET A 1 -25.17 -12.19 -20.18
C MET A 1 -24.64 -11.41 -18.99
N PRO A 2 -24.94 -11.79 -17.74
CA PRO A 2 -24.34 -11.12 -16.60
C PRO A 2 -22.84 -11.45 -16.59
N VAL A 3 -22.01 -10.41 -16.53
CA VAL A 3 -20.56 -10.54 -16.31
C VAL A 3 -20.39 -11.17 -14.92
N PRO A 4 -19.73 -12.34 -14.78
CA PRO A 4 -19.50 -12.92 -13.46
C PRO A 4 -18.76 -11.92 -12.57
N ALA A 5 -18.98 -11.96 -11.25
CA ALA A 5 -18.11 -11.25 -10.29
C ALA A 5 -16.67 -11.38 -10.76
N THR A 6 -16.04 -10.24 -11.07
CA THR A 6 -14.89 -10.19 -11.98
C THR A 6 -13.74 -10.97 -11.36
N LYS A 7 -13.05 -11.81 -12.14
CA LYS A 7 -11.86 -12.55 -11.69
C LYS A 7 -10.80 -11.64 -11.04
N TYR A 8 -10.84 -10.34 -11.31
CA TYR A 8 -10.10 -9.31 -10.59
C TYR A 8 -10.37 -9.32 -9.08
N THR A 9 -11.63 -9.30 -8.66
CA THR A 9 -12.02 -9.22 -7.24
C THR A 9 -11.48 -10.43 -6.46
N ASP A 10 -11.56 -11.63 -7.03
CA ASP A 10 -10.99 -12.83 -6.42
C ASP A 10 -9.46 -12.71 -6.26
N LEU A 11 -8.77 -12.16 -7.26
CA LEU A 11 -7.32 -11.99 -7.21
C LEU A 11 -6.89 -10.93 -6.20
N ILE A 12 -7.60 -9.81 -6.09
CA ILE A 12 -7.25 -8.77 -5.12
C ILE A 12 -7.54 -9.22 -3.69
N HIS A 13 -8.61 -10.00 -3.46
CA HIS A 13 -8.83 -10.65 -2.16
C HIS A 13 -7.70 -11.60 -1.81
N ALA A 14 -7.24 -12.43 -2.76
CA ALA A 14 -6.09 -13.30 -2.53
C ALA A 14 -4.80 -12.53 -2.20
N VAL A 15 -4.60 -11.34 -2.79
CA VAL A 15 -3.49 -10.45 -2.41
C VAL A 15 -3.66 -9.94 -0.97
N ASN A 16 -4.85 -9.47 -0.60
CA ASN A 16 -5.14 -8.97 0.75
C ASN A 16 -4.95 -10.07 1.82
N ASP A 17 -5.33 -11.31 1.52
CA ASP A 17 -5.11 -12.45 2.41
C ASP A 17 -3.61 -12.70 2.66
N ILE A 18 -2.77 -12.53 1.65
CA ILE A 18 -1.31 -12.65 1.80
C ILE A 18 -0.80 -11.54 2.71
N VAL A 19 -1.22 -10.28 2.48
CA VAL A 19 -0.82 -9.12 3.30
C VAL A 19 -1.21 -9.31 4.76
N THR A 20 -2.47 -9.66 5.02
CA THR A 20 -3.00 -9.84 6.39
C THR A 20 -2.37 -11.02 7.11
N SER A 21 -1.91 -12.05 6.39
CA SER A 21 -1.21 -13.19 6.99
C SER A 21 0.18 -12.86 7.53
N GLY A 22 0.75 -11.70 7.18
CA GLY A 22 2.11 -11.29 7.56
C GLY A 22 3.24 -12.13 6.96
N ARG A 23 2.92 -13.12 6.10
CA ARG A 23 3.90 -13.98 5.44
C ARG A 23 4.00 -13.64 3.96
N ARG A 24 5.21 -13.32 3.52
CA ARG A 24 5.51 -13.09 2.10
C ARG A 24 5.55 -14.43 1.35
N ASP A 25 4.40 -14.85 0.81
CA ASP A 25 4.30 -16.06 -0.02
C ASP A 25 4.56 -15.73 -1.50
N GLU A 26 5.84 -15.76 -1.88
CA GLU A 26 6.25 -15.46 -3.26
C GLU A 26 5.66 -16.43 -4.29
N VAL A 27 5.44 -17.70 -3.90
CA VAL A 27 4.85 -18.70 -4.81
C VAL A 27 3.40 -18.37 -5.09
N ALA A 28 2.63 -17.98 -4.07
CA ALA A 28 1.25 -17.52 -4.24
C ALA A 28 1.20 -16.24 -5.09
N LEU A 29 2.06 -15.26 -4.80
CA LEU A 29 2.15 -14.01 -5.57
C LEU A 29 2.46 -14.26 -7.05
N MET A 30 3.37 -15.19 -7.37
CA MET A 30 3.67 -15.56 -8.75
C MET A 30 2.50 -16.25 -9.47
N ARG A 31 1.67 -17.02 -8.74
CA ARG A 31 0.43 -17.59 -9.29
C ARG A 31 -0.59 -16.51 -9.59
N ILE A 32 -0.81 -15.57 -8.65
CA ILE A 32 -1.71 -14.43 -8.81
C ILE A 32 -1.27 -13.59 -10.02
N ARG A 33 0.02 -13.26 -10.13
CA ARG A 33 0.59 -12.53 -11.27
C ARG A 33 0.24 -13.18 -12.60
N ARG A 34 0.48 -14.49 -12.76
CA ARG A 34 0.18 -15.21 -14.00
C ARG A 34 -1.31 -15.22 -14.34
N GLN A 35 -2.17 -15.24 -13.33
CA GLN A 35 -3.62 -15.15 -13.54
C GLN A 35 -4.02 -13.74 -13.98
N ALA A 36 -3.46 -12.70 -13.35
CA ALA A 36 -3.70 -11.31 -13.73
C ALA A 36 -3.19 -10.99 -15.15
N GLU A 37 -2.03 -11.51 -15.55
CA GLU A 37 -1.49 -11.38 -16.92
C GLU A 37 -2.49 -11.91 -17.97
N ARG A 38 -3.22 -12.99 -17.67
CA ARG A 38 -4.26 -13.54 -18.56
C ARG A 38 -5.55 -12.72 -18.60
N LEU A 39 -5.74 -11.78 -17.67
CA LEU A 39 -6.90 -10.90 -17.61
C LEU A 39 -6.70 -9.61 -18.40
N LEU A 40 -5.48 -9.29 -18.86
CA LEU A 40 -5.19 -8.00 -19.51
C LEU A 40 -6.10 -7.68 -20.70
N ASP A 41 -6.48 -8.67 -21.48
CA ASP A 41 -7.34 -8.49 -22.66
C ASP A 41 -8.83 -8.34 -22.30
N ALA A 42 -9.26 -8.92 -21.18
CA ALA A 42 -10.67 -8.97 -20.77
C ALA A 42 -11.04 -7.91 -19.73
N ASP A 43 -10.09 -7.56 -18.86
CA ASP A 43 -10.23 -6.59 -17.76
C ASP A 43 -8.86 -5.93 -17.52
N ARG A 44 -8.53 -4.98 -18.38
CA ARG A 44 -7.22 -4.30 -18.34
C ARG A 44 -7.00 -3.53 -17.03
N ILE A 45 -8.02 -2.84 -16.54
CA ILE A 45 -7.94 -2.03 -15.31
C ILE A 45 -7.71 -2.93 -14.09
N GLY A 46 -8.54 -3.97 -13.93
CA GLY A 46 -8.39 -4.93 -12.84
C GLY A 46 -7.07 -5.68 -12.91
N ALA A 47 -6.68 -6.16 -14.09
CA ALA A 47 -5.42 -6.85 -14.31
C ALA A 47 -4.21 -5.99 -13.92
N LEU A 48 -4.14 -4.74 -14.40
CA LEU A 48 -3.05 -3.83 -14.07
C LEU A 48 -3.01 -3.51 -12.57
N THR A 49 -4.16 -3.36 -11.92
CA THR A 49 -4.26 -3.12 -10.48
C THR A 49 -3.64 -4.27 -9.68
N VAL A 50 -4.01 -5.52 -10.00
CA VAL A 50 -3.44 -6.72 -9.34
C VAL A 50 -1.94 -6.86 -9.63
N LEU A 51 -1.52 -6.59 -10.87
CA LEU A 51 -0.09 -6.62 -11.23
C LEU A 51 0.73 -5.58 -10.48
N GLY A 52 0.18 -4.38 -10.27
CA GLY A 52 0.79 -3.34 -9.45
C GLY A 52 0.93 -3.78 -7.99
N ALA A 53 -0.16 -4.30 -7.41
CA ALA A 53 -0.19 -4.83 -6.05
C ALA A 53 0.85 -5.94 -5.81
N VAL A 54 0.90 -6.94 -6.70
CA VAL A 54 1.88 -8.03 -6.62
C VAL A 54 3.31 -7.49 -6.75
N ALA A 55 3.56 -6.55 -7.66
CA ALA A 55 4.88 -5.96 -7.82
C ALA A 55 5.33 -5.23 -6.53
N GLY A 56 4.42 -4.48 -5.88
CA GLY A 56 4.70 -3.82 -4.61
C GLY A 56 5.11 -4.80 -3.52
N LEU A 57 4.39 -5.91 -3.36
CA LEU A 57 4.71 -6.95 -2.39
C LEU A 57 6.01 -7.71 -2.69
N LEU A 58 6.38 -7.80 -3.97
CA LEU A 58 7.66 -8.36 -4.39
C LEU A 58 8.83 -7.35 -4.31
N GLY A 59 8.57 -6.08 -3.96
CA GLY A 59 9.59 -5.03 -3.90
C GLY A 59 10.01 -4.48 -5.27
N ASP A 60 9.25 -4.76 -6.33
CA ASP A 60 9.47 -4.16 -7.66
C ASP A 60 8.69 -2.84 -7.76
N GLU A 61 9.22 -1.80 -7.11
CA GLU A 61 8.60 -0.47 -7.05
C GLU A 61 8.39 0.14 -8.44
N LYS A 62 9.35 -0.07 -9.36
CA LYS A 62 9.25 0.45 -10.73
C LYS A 62 8.04 -0.13 -11.44
N THR A 63 7.84 -1.45 -11.39
CA THR A 63 6.67 -2.08 -12.00
C THR A 63 5.40 -1.68 -11.27
N MET A 64 5.40 -1.64 -9.94
CA MET A 64 4.26 -1.19 -9.13
C MET A 64 3.76 0.19 -9.59
N HIS A 65 4.64 1.19 -9.63
CA HIS A 65 4.31 2.55 -10.07
C HIS A 65 3.80 2.56 -11.51
N ALA A 66 4.51 1.89 -12.44
CA ALA A 66 4.11 1.88 -13.85
C ALA A 66 2.71 1.29 -14.07
N ARG A 67 2.33 0.25 -13.31
CA ARG A 67 1.01 -0.37 -13.44
C ARG A 67 -0.10 0.50 -12.85
N HIS A 68 0.10 1.06 -11.65
CA HIS A 68 -0.92 1.91 -11.04
C HIS A 68 -1.10 3.25 -11.77
N LEU A 69 -0.03 3.85 -12.28
CA LEU A 69 -0.14 5.07 -13.10
C LEU A 69 -0.93 4.79 -14.39
N ALA A 70 -0.69 3.66 -15.05
CA ALA A 70 -1.50 3.27 -16.22
C ALA A 70 -2.98 3.05 -15.87
N VAL A 71 -3.29 2.55 -14.66
CA VAL A 71 -4.68 2.45 -14.19
C VAL A 71 -5.28 3.84 -13.99
N LEU A 72 -4.57 4.76 -13.33
CA LEU A 72 -5.03 6.13 -13.12
C LEU A 72 -5.31 6.86 -14.44
N GLU A 73 -4.45 6.68 -15.45
CA GLU A 73 -4.68 7.23 -16.79
C GLU A 73 -5.94 6.66 -17.45
N LEU A 74 -6.19 5.35 -17.30
CA LEU A 74 -7.35 4.68 -17.90
C LEU A 74 -8.68 5.03 -17.20
N THR A 75 -8.64 5.42 -15.92
CA THR A 75 -9.83 5.74 -15.12
C THR A 75 -10.01 7.23 -14.86
N ASP A 76 -9.17 8.07 -15.46
CA ASP A 76 -9.12 9.52 -15.20
C ASP A 76 -9.03 9.84 -13.70
N GLY A 77 -8.19 9.09 -12.99
CA GLY A 77 -7.95 9.29 -11.57
C GLY A 77 -9.14 8.93 -10.67
N SER A 78 -9.93 7.91 -11.02
CA SER A 78 -11.06 7.49 -10.19
C SER A 78 -10.68 7.18 -8.73
N TYR A 79 -11.64 7.33 -7.82
CA TYR A 79 -11.47 7.03 -6.40
C TYR A 79 -10.85 5.64 -6.17
N GLU A 80 -11.39 4.60 -6.80
CA GLU A 80 -10.93 3.21 -6.63
C GLU A 80 -9.49 3.04 -7.10
N ALA A 81 -9.10 3.71 -8.19
CA ALA A 81 -7.72 3.66 -8.70
C ALA A 81 -6.74 4.32 -7.75
N LEU A 82 -7.08 5.51 -7.23
CA LEU A 82 -6.28 6.23 -6.22
C LEU A 82 -6.16 5.42 -4.93
N TYR A 83 -7.27 4.88 -4.43
CA TYR A 83 -7.33 4.10 -3.20
C TYR A 83 -6.51 2.79 -3.29
N ASN A 84 -6.63 2.05 -4.40
CA ASN A 84 -5.85 0.82 -4.60
C ASN A 84 -4.35 1.09 -4.71
N TYR A 85 -3.97 2.21 -5.32
CA TYR A 85 -2.58 2.61 -5.38
C TYR A 85 -2.04 3.04 -4.00
N ALA A 86 -2.82 3.82 -3.24
CA ALA A 86 -2.47 4.21 -1.88
C ALA A 86 -2.23 2.98 -0.98
N ASN A 87 -3.13 1.99 -1.04
CA ASN A 87 -2.97 0.71 -0.34
C ASN A 87 -1.68 0.00 -0.71
N THR A 88 -1.43 -0.16 -2.01
CA THR A 88 -0.24 -0.85 -2.49
C THR A 88 1.06 -0.15 -2.05
N LEU A 89 1.08 1.19 -2.07
CA LEU A 89 2.19 1.98 -1.53
C LEU A 89 2.38 1.73 -0.03
N GLY A 90 1.28 1.59 0.71
CA GLY A 90 1.31 1.30 2.15
C GLY A 90 1.90 -0.07 2.44
N TRP A 91 1.49 -1.09 1.68
CA TRP A 91 2.05 -2.44 1.78
C TRP A 91 3.54 -2.50 1.43
N ALA A 92 4.00 -1.65 0.50
CA ALA A 92 5.42 -1.50 0.17
C ALA A 92 6.21 -0.65 1.19
N GLY A 93 5.53 -0.09 2.21
CA GLY A 93 6.13 0.75 3.25
C GLY A 93 6.41 2.19 2.83
N ASN A 94 5.89 2.64 1.68
CA ASN A 94 6.07 4.01 1.19
C ASN A 94 4.96 4.94 1.72
N PHE A 95 4.96 5.17 3.04
CA PHE A 95 3.89 5.89 3.73
C PHE A 95 3.74 7.36 3.31
N SER A 96 4.81 8.03 2.90
CA SER A 96 4.73 9.41 2.38
C SER A 96 3.89 9.46 1.10
N SER A 97 4.12 8.52 0.18
CA SER A 97 3.31 8.41 -1.04
C SER A 97 1.91 7.86 -0.75
N THR A 98 1.75 6.94 0.20
CA THR A 98 0.42 6.49 0.67
C THR A 98 -0.42 7.68 1.12
N LEU A 99 0.12 8.55 1.98
CA LEU A 99 -0.59 9.72 2.49
C LEU A 99 -1.03 10.65 1.36
N ALA A 100 -0.14 10.93 0.40
CA ALA A 100 -0.45 11.81 -0.73
C ALA A 100 -1.54 11.23 -1.65
N MET A 101 -1.51 9.92 -1.90
CA MET A 101 -2.47 9.25 -2.78
C MET A 101 -3.82 9.02 -2.07
N ALA A 102 -3.80 8.64 -0.80
CA ALA A 102 -5.01 8.50 0.03
C ALA A 102 -5.73 9.83 0.20
N LYS A 103 -5.00 10.95 0.34
CA LYS A 103 -5.59 12.28 0.36
C LYS A 103 -6.36 12.60 -0.92
N GLN A 104 -5.78 12.30 -2.10
CA GLN A 104 -6.47 12.50 -3.38
C GLN A 104 -7.72 11.61 -3.48
N ALA A 105 -7.63 10.36 -3.04
CA ALA A 105 -8.79 9.46 -2.99
C ALA A 105 -9.90 10.03 -2.08
N TYR A 106 -9.53 10.54 -0.90
CA TYR A 106 -10.47 11.14 0.03
C TYR A 106 -11.10 12.43 -0.52
N GLU A 107 -10.34 13.28 -1.20
CA GLU A 107 -10.87 14.48 -1.85
C GLU A 107 -11.89 14.15 -2.95
N ALA A 108 -11.71 13.00 -3.64
CA ALA A 108 -12.60 12.56 -4.71
C ALA A 108 -13.95 12.00 -4.20
N SER A 109 -13.97 11.31 -3.05
CA SER A 109 -15.17 10.57 -2.59
C SER A 109 -15.63 10.88 -1.16
N HIS A 110 -14.75 11.42 -0.33
CA HIS A 110 -14.89 11.55 1.13
C HIS A 110 -15.16 10.21 1.83
N ASP A 111 -14.75 9.10 1.22
CA ASP A 111 -14.91 7.76 1.79
C ASP A 111 -14.01 7.59 3.04
N PRO A 112 -14.55 7.17 4.19
CA PRO A 112 -13.78 6.88 5.39
C PRO A 112 -12.60 5.91 5.18
N ALA A 113 -12.67 4.99 4.21
CA ALA A 113 -11.57 4.08 3.92
C ALA A 113 -10.29 4.82 3.47
N ALA A 114 -10.42 5.89 2.69
CA ALA A 114 -9.26 6.72 2.33
C ALA A 114 -8.73 7.52 3.52
N LEU A 115 -9.62 7.96 4.43
CA LEU A 115 -9.24 8.61 5.68
C LEU A 115 -8.45 7.68 6.61
N ASP A 116 -8.87 6.42 6.73
CA ASP A 116 -8.15 5.37 7.48
C ASP A 116 -6.69 5.24 6.97
N LEU A 117 -6.50 5.14 5.65
CA LEU A 117 -5.15 5.09 5.07
C LEU A 117 -4.31 6.33 5.38
N MET A 118 -4.91 7.52 5.41
CA MET A 118 -4.20 8.75 5.80
C MET A 118 -3.80 8.69 7.28
N ILE A 119 -4.65 8.17 8.16
CA ILE A 119 -4.37 8.00 9.60
C ILE A 119 -3.21 7.01 9.80
N ILE A 120 -3.28 5.85 9.17
CA ILE A 120 -2.22 4.82 9.19
C ILE A 120 -0.89 5.42 8.72
N ALA A 121 -0.89 6.14 7.60
CA ALA A 121 0.33 6.74 7.06
C ALA A 121 0.88 7.87 7.93
N ALA A 122 0.03 8.76 8.45
CA ALA A 122 0.45 9.84 9.34
C ALA A 122 1.04 9.31 10.65
N HIS A 123 0.43 8.26 11.20
CA HIS A 123 0.94 7.55 12.37
C HIS A 123 2.30 6.89 12.09
N ALA A 124 2.43 6.18 10.97
CA ALA A 124 3.68 5.57 10.55
C ALA A 124 4.82 6.60 10.37
N LEU A 125 4.50 7.78 9.84
CA LEU A 125 5.48 8.85 9.63
C LEU A 125 5.80 9.66 10.91
N GLY A 126 5.14 9.38 12.03
CA GLY A 126 5.31 10.16 13.28
C GLY A 126 4.76 11.58 13.20
N LEU A 127 3.83 11.86 12.28
CA LEU A 127 3.24 13.18 12.08
C LEU A 127 2.14 13.45 13.10
N ALA A 128 2.51 13.55 14.39
CA ALA A 128 1.59 13.53 15.52
C ALA A 128 0.47 14.59 15.45
N SER A 129 0.75 15.79 14.94
CA SER A 129 -0.28 16.83 14.78
C SER A 129 -1.31 16.44 13.72
N LEU A 130 -0.85 15.98 12.55
CA LEU A 130 -1.73 15.55 11.47
C LEU A 130 -2.54 14.32 11.88
N PHE A 131 -1.90 13.35 12.52
CA PHE A 131 -2.57 12.16 13.04
C PHE A 131 -3.76 12.52 13.95
N ARG A 132 -3.56 13.40 14.94
CA ARG A 132 -4.66 13.85 15.82
C ARG A 132 -5.78 14.54 15.05
N THR A 133 -5.45 15.39 14.08
CA THR A 133 -6.46 16.05 13.23
C THR A 133 -7.28 15.02 12.45
N LEU A 134 -6.64 14.03 11.85
CA LEU A 134 -7.32 12.99 11.08
C LEU A 134 -8.17 12.06 11.97
N CYS A 135 -7.70 11.71 13.17
CA CYS A 135 -8.50 10.94 14.14
C CYS A 135 -9.77 11.70 14.59
N ALA A 136 -9.67 13.01 14.81
CA ALA A 136 -10.84 13.83 15.10
C ALA A 136 -11.84 13.82 13.93
N GLN A 137 -11.35 13.97 12.69
CA GLN A 137 -12.18 13.87 11.48
C GLN A 137 -12.81 12.48 11.30
N TRP A 138 -12.09 11.41 11.70
CA TRP A 138 -12.63 10.05 11.71
C TRP A 138 -13.76 9.89 12.72
N LEU A 139 -13.58 10.41 13.94
CA LEU A 139 -14.62 10.38 14.97
C LEU A 139 -15.88 11.13 14.51
N GLU A 140 -15.71 12.29 13.88
CA GLU A 140 -16.82 13.08 13.31
C GLU A 140 -17.55 12.31 12.20
N SER A 141 -16.82 11.64 11.30
CA SER A 141 -17.40 10.94 10.15
C SER A 141 -18.00 9.57 10.46
N THR A 142 -17.45 8.85 11.44
CA THR A 142 -17.85 7.46 11.75
C THR A 142 -18.57 7.31 13.09
N GLY A 143 -18.54 8.32 13.96
CA GLY A 143 -19.14 8.29 15.29
C GLY A 143 -18.38 7.44 16.32
N ARG A 144 -17.19 6.92 15.98
CA ARG A 144 -16.35 6.10 16.87
C ARG A 144 -14.88 6.52 16.79
N PRO A 145 -14.10 6.39 17.89
CA PRO A 145 -12.66 6.63 17.85
C PRO A 145 -11.95 5.73 16.85
N HIS A 146 -10.81 6.19 16.33
CA HIS A 146 -9.98 5.36 15.47
C HIS A 146 -9.23 4.31 16.31
N GLU A 147 -9.03 3.10 15.78
CA GLU A 147 -8.38 2.01 16.52
C GLU A 147 -6.97 2.38 17.01
N LEU A 148 -6.19 3.06 16.15
CA LEU A 148 -4.84 3.56 16.46
C LEU A 148 -4.81 4.70 17.50
N GLU A 149 -5.94 5.34 17.81
CA GLU A 149 -6.02 6.33 18.89
C GLU A 149 -6.07 5.65 20.27
N THR A 150 -6.62 4.44 20.30
CA THR A 150 -6.82 3.64 21.52
C THR A 150 -5.75 2.58 21.75
N GLY A 151 -4.97 2.25 20.71
CA GLY A 151 -3.84 1.33 20.80
C GLY A 151 -2.60 2.01 21.38
N GLU A 152 -1.77 1.27 22.11
CA GLU A 152 -0.39 1.69 22.32
C GLU A 152 0.25 1.92 20.94
N PRO A 153 1.05 2.99 20.75
CA PRO A 153 1.80 3.16 19.52
C PRO A 153 2.58 1.85 19.26
N PRO A 154 2.56 1.28 18.04
CA PRO A 154 3.19 0.01 17.75
C PRO A 154 4.63 0.14 18.15
N ALA A 155 4.98 -0.55 19.23
CA ALA A 155 6.34 -0.66 19.68
C ALA A 155 7.10 -1.25 18.50
N GLY A 156 8.00 -0.45 17.94
CA GLY A 156 9.06 -0.99 17.11
C GLY A 156 8.75 -1.21 15.64
N HIS A 157 7.55 -1.48 15.10
CA HIS A 157 7.47 -2.00 13.71
C HIS A 157 8.20 -1.20 12.60
N ILE A 158 8.18 0.14 12.65
CA ILE A 158 8.95 0.97 11.71
C ILE A 158 10.41 1.01 12.10
N ARG A 159 10.73 1.08 13.39
CA ARG A 159 12.10 0.94 13.89
C ARG A 159 12.68 -0.40 13.46
N ASP A 160 11.97 -1.51 13.63
CA ASP A 160 12.39 -2.87 13.34
C ASP A 160 12.49 -3.10 11.84
N SER A 161 11.56 -2.57 11.03
CA SER A 161 11.64 -2.62 9.57
C SER A 161 12.77 -1.74 9.01
N VAL A 162 12.97 -0.55 9.57
CA VAL A 162 14.10 0.33 9.23
C VAL A 162 15.41 -0.28 9.68
N MET A 163 15.48 -0.85 10.88
CA MET A 163 16.66 -1.56 11.40
C MET A 163 16.96 -2.79 10.55
N ALA A 164 15.97 -3.59 10.16
CA ALA A 164 16.17 -4.74 9.29
C ALA A 164 16.65 -4.34 7.89
N ARG A 165 16.12 -3.24 7.32
CA ARG A 165 16.60 -2.68 6.05
C ARG A 165 18.01 -2.10 6.16
N LEU A 166 18.32 -1.43 7.27
CA LEU A 166 19.66 -0.90 7.55
C LEU A 166 20.66 -2.03 7.77
N GLU A 167 20.29 -3.09 8.47
CA GLU A 167 21.12 -4.28 8.67
C GLU A 167 21.40 -5.00 7.35
N ASP A 168 20.38 -5.19 6.50
CA ASP A 168 20.55 -5.74 5.16
C ASP A 168 21.45 -4.85 4.30
N ASP A 169 21.27 -3.53 4.29
CA ASP A 169 22.11 -2.60 3.54
C ASP A 169 23.56 -2.58 4.06
N MET A 170 23.75 -2.52 5.38
CA MET A 170 25.07 -2.58 6.02
C MET A 170 25.79 -3.89 5.70
N SER A 171 25.06 -5.01 5.63
CA SER A 171 25.65 -6.30 5.25
C SER A 171 26.06 -6.36 3.78
N ARG A 172 25.24 -5.83 2.86
CA ARG A 172 25.49 -5.84 1.42
C ARG A 172 26.57 -4.85 1.00
N ASN A 173 26.66 -3.73 1.71
CA ASN A 173 27.56 -2.62 1.41
C ASN A 173 28.67 -2.45 2.47
N ALA A 174 29.06 -3.54 3.15
CA ALA A 174 29.97 -3.51 4.30
C ALA A 174 31.30 -2.78 4.05
N GLU A 175 31.92 -2.95 2.88
CA GLU A 175 33.16 -2.23 2.51
C GLU A 175 32.93 -0.72 2.35
N LEU A 176 31.79 -0.32 1.78
CA LEU A 176 31.43 1.08 1.59
C LEU A 176 31.23 1.77 2.94
N TRP A 177 30.49 1.13 3.83
CA TRP A 177 30.25 1.60 5.20
C TRP A 177 31.54 1.68 6.02
N THR A 178 32.43 0.70 5.89
CA THR A 178 33.76 0.72 6.55
C THR A 178 34.62 1.88 6.05
N ARG A 179 34.56 2.22 4.77
CA ARG A 179 35.29 3.37 4.22
C ARG A 179 34.71 4.69 4.70
N LEU A 180 33.38 4.80 4.80
CA LEU A 180 32.69 5.99 5.26
C LEU A 180 32.87 6.24 6.77
N SER A 181 33.03 5.19 7.58
CA SER A 181 33.25 5.31 9.03
C SER A 181 34.69 5.69 9.43
N ASN A 182 35.63 5.67 8.48
CA ASN A 182 37.05 5.95 8.69
C ASN A 182 37.46 7.34 8.14
N VAL A 183 36.49 8.19 7.80
CA VAL A 183 36.67 9.61 7.44
C VAL A 183 36.19 10.47 8.59
#